data_AF-A0A442LXX5-F1
#
_entry.id   AF-A0A442LXX5-F1
#
_cell.length_a   1.000
_cell.length_b   1.000
_cell.length_c   1.000
_cell.angle_alpha   90.00
_cell.angle_beta   90.00
_cell.angle_gamma   90.00
#
_symmetry.space_group_name_H-M   'P 1'
#
loop_
_entity.id
_entity.type
_entity.pdbx_description
1 polymer ?
#
loop_
_entity_poly.entity_id
_entity_poly.type
_entity_poly.pdbx_seq_one_letter_code
_entity_poly.pdbx_strand_id
1 'polypeptide(L)'
;MATMALEHRRFPTSAGILLGLGLGGFFDGIVLHQLLQWHHMATSAGYPANSIENLRFNTLLDGLFHACTYIFVVLGLVVLWR
;
A
#
# COMPACT_ATOMS: atom_id res chain seq x y z
N MET A 1 -40.76 -17.93 17.77
CA MET A 1 -39.76 -17.00 18.34
C MET A 1 -38.35 -17.47 17.93
N ALA A 2 -38.08 -17.54 16.63
CA ALA A 2 -36.84 -18.12 16.06
C ALA A 2 -36.47 -17.46 14.72
N THR A 3 -36.75 -16.17 14.56
CA THR A 3 -36.63 -15.44 13.27
C THR A 3 -35.70 -14.23 13.33
N MET A 4 -34.87 -14.08 14.38
CA MET A 4 -34.08 -12.88 14.64
C MET A 4 -32.56 -13.12 14.66
N ALA A 5 -32.00 -13.95 13.77
CA ALA A 5 -30.54 -14.15 13.79
C ALA A 5 -29.87 -14.55 12.46
N LEU A 6 -30.48 -14.28 11.30
CA LEU A 6 -29.65 -14.06 10.11
C LEU A 6 -29.23 -12.60 10.12
N GLU A 7 -28.40 -12.25 11.11
CA GLU A 7 -27.64 -11.01 11.07
C GLU A 7 -26.81 -11.08 9.79
N HIS A 8 -27.19 -10.31 8.78
CA HIS A 8 -26.42 -10.19 7.55
C HIS A 8 -25.11 -9.51 7.94
N ARG A 9 -24.11 -10.31 8.33
CA ARG A 9 -22.76 -9.85 8.62
C ARG A 9 -22.19 -9.31 7.32
N ARG A 10 -22.46 -8.03 7.08
CA ARG A 10 -21.97 -7.32 5.92
C ARG A 10 -20.46 -7.26 6.06
N PHE A 11 -19.75 -7.70 5.02
CA PHE A 11 -18.30 -7.64 4.99
C PHE A 11 -17.83 -6.20 5.30
N PRO A 12 -16.81 -6.00 6.15
CA PRO A 12 -16.33 -4.66 6.49
C PRO A 12 -15.63 -4.06 5.26
N THR A 13 -16.39 -3.36 4.42
CA THR A 13 -15.88 -2.73 3.18
C THR A 13 -14.69 -1.82 3.44
N SER A 14 -14.67 -1.11 4.58
CA SER A 14 -13.54 -0.29 5.00
C SER A 14 -12.25 -1.11 5.18
N ALA A 15 -12.33 -2.32 5.74
CA ALA A 15 -11.18 -3.22 5.82
C ALA A 15 -10.70 -3.63 4.42
N GLY A 16 -11.63 -3.98 3.52
CA GLY A 16 -11.31 -4.29 2.13
C GLY A 16 -10.59 -3.14 1.40
N ILE A 17 -11.04 -1.91 1.59
CA ILE A 17 -10.40 -0.71 1.01
C ILE A 17 -9.00 -0.53 1.58
N LEU A 18 -8.82 -0.61 2.90
CA LEU A 18 -7.52 -0.43 3.56
C LEU A 18 -6.52 -1.52 3.14
N LEU A 19 -6.96 -2.78 3.10
CA LEU A 19 -6.13 -3.89 2.62
C LEU A 19 -5.80 -3.74 1.14
N GLY A 20 -6.76 -3.32 0.31
CA GLY A 20 -6.54 -3.06 -1.11
C GLY A 20 -5.52 -1.96 -1.36
N LEU A 21 -5.61 -0.84 -0.63
CA LEU A 21 -4.63 0.25 -0.70
C LEU A 21 -3.24 -0.20 -0.27
N GLY A 22 -3.14 -0.94 0.85
CA GLY A 22 -1.88 -1.44 1.36
C GLY A 22 -1.23 -2.45 0.42
N LEU A 23 -1.95 -3.51 0.05
CA LEU A 23 -1.43 -4.56 -0.84
C LEU A 23 -1.20 -4.08 -2.26
N GLY A 24 -2.07 -3.21 -2.79
CA GLY A 24 -1.88 -2.57 -4.10
C GLY A 24 -0.66 -1.65 -4.10
N GLY A 25 -0.46 -0.88 -3.03
CA GLY A 25 0.75 -0.08 -2.86
C GLY A 25 2.02 -0.93 -2.74
N PHE A 26 1.98 -2.08 -2.05
CA PHE A 26 3.10 -3.03 -2.08
C PHE A 26 3.37 -3.57 -3.47
N PHE A 27 2.34 -3.89 -4.24
CA PHE A 27 2.51 -4.36 -5.61
C PHE A 27 3.20 -3.30 -6.47
N ASP A 28 2.74 -2.05 -6.38
CA ASP A 28 3.37 -0.91 -7.06
C ASP A 28 4.83 -0.71 -6.62
N GLY A 29 5.07 -0.64 -5.31
CA GLY A 29 6.38 -0.40 -4.73
C GLY A 29 7.40 -1.53 -4.95
N ILE A 30 6.96 -2.79 -5.00
CA ILE A 30 7.86 -3.93 -5.23
C ILE A 30 7.97 -4.20 -6.73
N VAL A 31 6.84 -4.41 -7.40
CA VAL A 31 6.86 -4.87 -8.79
C VAL A 31 7.22 -3.73 -9.72
N LEU A 32 6.58 -2.57 -9.62
CA LEU A 32 6.78 -1.49 -10.59
C LEU A 32 8.04 -0.67 -10.29
N HIS A 33 8.28 -0.35 -9.02
CA HIS A 33 9.43 0.47 -8.60
C HIS A 33 10.75 -0.30 -8.51
N GLN A 34 10.74 -1.53 -7.97
CA GLN A 34 11.98 -2.26 -7.65
C GLN A 34 12.31 -3.36 -8.67
N LEU A 35 11.35 -4.23 -9.00
CA LEU A 35 11.61 -5.35 -9.92
C LEU A 35 11.67 -4.88 -11.38
N LEU A 36 10.64 -4.17 -11.84
CA LEU A 36 10.57 -3.67 -13.21
C LEU A 36 11.28 -2.33 -13.39
N GLN A 37 11.48 -1.58 -12.31
CA GLN A 37 12.08 -0.25 -12.33
C GLN A 37 11.41 0.68 -13.35
N TRP A 38 10.10 0.52 -13.56
CA TRP A 38 9.36 1.23 -14.61
C TRP A 38 9.28 2.72 -14.27
N HIS A 39 8.94 3.02 -13.02
CA HIS A 39 8.91 4.37 -12.50
C HIS A 39 9.44 4.39 -11.08
N HIS A 40 9.97 5.53 -10.66
CA HIS A 40 10.42 5.78 -9.29
C HIS A 40 9.74 7.03 -8.76
N MET A 41 9.70 7.20 -7.44
CA MET A 41 8.96 8.28 -6.78
C MET A 41 9.30 9.69 -7.28
N ALA A 42 10.58 10.00 -7.49
CA ALA A 42 11.03 11.36 -7.77
C ALA A 42 11.66 11.55 -9.16
N THR A 43 11.84 10.48 -9.94
CA THR A 43 12.54 10.56 -11.23
C THR A 43 11.88 11.52 -12.21
N SER A 44 10.55 11.47 -12.32
CA SER A 44 9.77 12.40 -13.16
C SER A 44 9.56 13.78 -12.51
N ALA A 45 9.95 13.95 -11.26
CA ALA A 45 9.81 15.19 -10.49
C ALA A 45 11.10 16.04 -10.45
N GLY A 46 12.04 15.79 -11.37
CA GLY A 46 13.30 16.53 -11.47
C GLY A 46 14.50 15.87 -10.78
N TYR A 47 14.37 14.63 -10.30
CA TYR A 47 15.46 13.85 -9.68
C TYR A 47 15.84 12.64 -10.54
N PRO A 48 16.44 12.85 -11.73
CA PRO A 48 16.73 11.76 -12.66
C PRO A 48 17.59 10.66 -12.02
N ALA A 49 17.31 9.40 -12.31
CA ALA A 49 17.99 8.22 -11.75
C ALA A 49 19.41 7.99 -12.34
N ASN A 50 20.17 9.05 -12.58
CA ASN A 50 21.51 9.02 -13.19
C ASN A 50 22.63 9.46 -12.22
N SER A 51 22.31 9.69 -10.95
CA SER A 51 23.28 10.00 -9.90
C SER A 51 23.04 9.15 -8.65
N ILE A 52 24.09 8.86 -7.90
CA ILE A 52 23.99 8.09 -6.65
C ILE A 52 23.10 8.84 -5.63
N GLU A 53 23.18 10.17 -5.60
CA GLU A 53 22.36 11.00 -4.73
C GLU A 53 20.86 10.85 -5.05
N ASN A 54 20.48 10.96 -6.31
CA ASN A 54 19.08 10.80 -6.73
C ASN A 54 18.59 9.36 -6.53
N LEU A 55 19.44 8.35 -6.74
CA LEU A 55 19.09 6.96 -6.46
C LEU A 55 18.84 6.74 -4.96
N ARG A 56 19.67 7.31 -4.08
CA ARG A 56 19.45 7.26 -2.62
C ARG A 56 18.17 7.97 -2.22
N PHE A 57 17.88 9.12 -2.83
CA PHE A 57 16.64 9.85 -2.58
C PHE A 57 15.41 9.06 -3.02
N ASN A 58 15.40 8.50 -4.23
CA ASN A 58 14.31 7.62 -4.68
C ASN A 58 14.16 6.39 -3.76
N THR A 59 15.27 5.77 -3.33
CA THR A 59 15.24 4.63 -2.39
C THR A 59 14.61 5.01 -1.05
N LEU A 60 14.93 6.19 -0.52
CA LEU A 60 14.32 6.70 0.71
C LEU A 60 12.80 6.89 0.55
N LEU A 61 12.38 7.50 -0.56
CA LEU A 61 10.97 7.72 -0.85
C LEU A 61 10.22 6.40 -1.06
N ASP A 62 10.83 5.42 -1.74
CA ASP A 62 10.28 4.07 -1.87
C ASP A 62 10.10 3.45 -0.48
N GLY A 63 11.09 3.55 0.42
CA GLY A 63 10.98 3.04 1.78
C GLY A 63 9.85 3.71 2.59
N LEU A 64 9.70 5.03 2.47
CA LEU A 64 8.61 5.77 3.12
C LEU A 64 7.24 5.39 2.56
N PHE A 65 7.14 5.22 1.24
CA PHE A 65 5.93 4.72 0.58
C PHE A 65 5.57 3.32 1.12
N HIS A 66 6.52 2.40 1.20
CA HIS A 66 6.30 1.07 1.76
C HIS A 66 5.86 1.13 3.24
N ALA A 67 6.46 2.00 4.05
CA ALA A 67 6.03 2.20 5.44
C ALA A 67 4.55 2.64 5.52
N CYS A 68 4.12 3.55 4.65
CA CYS A 68 2.70 3.93 4.55
C CYS A 68 1.81 2.76 4.14
N THR A 69 2.26 1.92 3.19
CA THR A 69 1.49 0.72 2.79
C THR A 69 1.36 -0.29 3.93
N TYR A 70 2.38 -0.48 4.78
CA TYR A 70 2.28 -1.28 6.00
C TYR A 70 1.22 -0.74 6.95
N ILE A 71 1.14 0.58 7.14
CA ILE A 71 0.11 1.21 7.98
C ILE A 71 -1.29 0.85 7.45
N PHE A 72 -1.52 0.97 6.14
CA PHE A 72 -2.80 0.59 5.54
C PHE A 72 -3.14 -0.89 5.74
N VAL A 73 -2.18 -1.79 5.55
CA VAL A 73 -2.38 -3.23 5.81
C VAL A 73 -2.74 -3.48 7.27
N VAL A 74 -1.99 -2.93 8.22
CA VAL A 74 -2.23 -3.11 9.66
C VAL A 74 -3.60 -2.58 10.05
N LEU A 75 -3.96 -1.37 9.62
CA LEU A 75 -5.29 -0.81 9.88
C LEU A 75 -6.40 -1.67 9.26
N GLY A 76 -6.19 -2.16 8.04
CA GLY A 76 -7.13 -3.06 7.37
C GLY A 76 -7.34 -4.36 8.14
N LEU A 77 -6.27 -4.98 8.64
CA LEU A 77 -6.34 -6.17 9.48
C LEU A 77 -7.04 -5.89 10.82
N VAL A 78 -6.74 -4.77 11.47
CA VAL A 78 -7.39 -4.38 12.74
C VAL A 78 -8.89 -4.17 12.54
N VAL A 79 -9.32 -3.51 11.46
CA VAL A 79 -10.74 -3.31 11.15
C VAL A 79 -11.42 -4.62 10.76
N LEU A 80 -10.72 -5.50 10.02
CA LEU A 80 -11.25 -6.82 9.64
C LEU A 80 -11.45 -7.75 10.84
N TRP A 81 -10.57 -7.66 11.83
CA TRP A 81 -10.57 -8.53 13.01
C TRP A 81 -11.61 -8.15 14.07
N ARG A 82 -12.14 -6.93 14.01
CA ARG A 82 -13.17 -6.42 14.93
C ARG A 82 -14.57 -6.80 14.49
#